data_AF-A0A653TIH4-F1
#
_entry.id   AF-A0A653TIH4-F1
#
_cell.length_a   1.000
_cell.length_b   1.000
_cell.length_c   1.000
_cell.angle_alpha   90.00
_cell.angle_beta   90.00
_cell.angle_gamma   90.00
#
_symmetry.space_group_name_H-M   'P 1'
#
loop_
_entity.id
_entity.type
_entity.pdbx_description
1 polymer ?
#
loop_
_entity_poly.entity_id
_entity_poly.type
_entity_poly.pdbx_seq_one_letter_code
_entity_poly.pdbx_strand_id
1 'polypeptide(L)'
;MFKFVKVLTAALAVSAGLTLAGIQPVQAAPAAAQITLTPATGPAGSAVTVSGTGFKVSTSGTVIAGSTTFAFRTASTGAFSTSITIPATAAGKLTVTAKTSSIQASSVFTVTPPAAALPPVSTARLRFGVATTNGPLATGEQDDVARLAGESPSSILFYKDFLQAPPISEMNAARARGAVPLVTWEPWAWGGGLDQPAYSLDRIAAGDFDARIIQWGQALAAWGYPVQLRFAHEMNGDWYPWAEGVNGNAAGDYVQAWRHVHDVMAATGASNVSWVWSPNVPYWGSTDLAGLFPGTEYVDVVALDGYNWGTSASWSGWISPQDLFAPGIDQLRSLAPGLPILIAETSSSEAGGSKAAWNTDLVSYLSAQPDVMGFVWFHMQKEADWRINSSDASAAAFKSALAARRAS
;
A
#
# COMPACT_ATOMS: atom_id res chain seq x y z
N MET A 1 -15.17 -56.23 7.42
CA MET A 1 -14.52 -57.56 7.53
C MET A 1 -13.02 -57.32 7.43
N PHE A 2 -12.32 -57.15 8.56
CA PHE A 2 -11.44 -58.17 9.19
C PHE A 2 -10.34 -58.66 8.22
N LYS A 3 -9.02 -58.55 8.48
CA LYS A 3 -8.19 -58.96 9.65
C LYS A 3 -6.82 -58.23 9.57
N PHE A 4 -6.18 -57.74 10.64
CA PHE A 4 -5.36 -58.44 11.68
C PHE A 4 -4.37 -59.48 11.08
N VAL A 5 -3.10 -59.71 11.47
CA VAL A 5 -2.06 -59.21 12.42
C VAL A 5 -1.03 -60.37 12.55
N LYS A 6 0.18 -60.11 13.11
CA LYS A 6 1.24 -61.01 13.64
C LYS A 6 2.32 -61.43 12.64
N VAL A 7 3.58 -60.96 12.75
CA VAL A 7 4.61 -61.15 13.82
C VAL A 7 4.93 -62.62 14.05
N LEU A 8 6.16 -63.00 13.68
CA LEU A 8 6.81 -64.24 14.08
C LEU A 8 8.16 -63.91 14.73
N THR A 9 8.31 -64.40 15.95
CA THR A 9 9.48 -64.34 16.82
C THR A 9 10.41 -65.52 16.53
N ALA A 10 11.72 -65.32 16.56
CA ALA A 10 12.68 -66.40 16.74
C ALA A 10 13.74 -65.97 17.76
N ALA A 11 13.76 -66.69 18.88
CA ALA A 11 14.73 -66.55 19.95
C ALA A 11 15.91 -67.50 19.71
N LEU A 12 17.12 -67.05 20.01
CA LEU A 12 18.23 -67.93 20.37
C LEU A 12 18.97 -67.30 21.55
N ALA A 13 19.06 -68.05 22.65
CA ALA A 13 19.82 -67.70 23.84
C ALA A 13 21.05 -68.63 23.90
N VAL A 14 22.24 -68.08 24.06
CA VAL A 14 23.35 -68.74 24.77
C VAL A 14 24.12 -67.68 25.55
N SER A 15 24.23 -67.93 26.84
CA SER A 15 24.87 -67.16 27.88
C SER A 15 26.30 -67.64 28.15
N ALA A 16 27.24 -66.72 28.38
CA ALA A 16 28.43 -66.93 29.21
C ALA A 16 28.95 -65.55 29.67
N GLY A 17 28.95 -65.30 30.98
CA GLY A 17 29.30 -64.02 31.58
C GLY A 17 30.79 -63.83 31.83
N LEU A 18 31.21 -62.60 32.12
CA LEU A 18 32.26 -62.28 33.09
C LEU A 18 32.29 -60.77 33.40
N THR A 19 32.27 -60.47 34.70
CA THR A 19 32.74 -59.26 35.42
C THR A 19 32.10 -57.89 35.11
N LEU A 20 31.17 -57.45 35.98
CA LEU A 20 30.83 -56.04 36.19
C LEU A 20 31.98 -55.32 36.90
N ALA A 21 32.71 -54.47 36.19
CA ALA A 21 33.37 -53.32 36.80
C ALA A 21 32.30 -52.24 36.98
N GLY A 22 32.04 -51.84 38.23
CA GLY A 22 31.09 -50.79 38.56
C GLY A 22 31.51 -49.45 37.96
N ILE A 23 30.88 -49.06 36.86
CA ILE A 23 30.94 -47.69 36.36
C ILE A 23 30.07 -46.86 37.30
N GLN A 24 30.69 -46.19 38.26
CA GLN A 24 30.00 -45.14 39.02
C GLN A 24 29.50 -44.10 38.00
N PRO A 25 28.22 -43.69 38.04
CA PRO A 25 27.78 -42.56 37.24
C PRO A 25 28.61 -41.35 37.67
N VAL A 26 29.43 -40.84 36.76
CA VAL A 26 30.05 -39.53 36.94
C VAL A 26 28.90 -38.56 37.03
N GLN A 27 28.66 -38.05 38.24
CA GLN A 27 27.68 -37.02 38.49
C GLN A 27 28.05 -35.84 37.59
N ALA A 28 27.23 -35.58 36.58
CA ALA A 28 27.43 -34.45 35.67
C ALA A 28 27.59 -33.19 36.52
N ALA A 29 28.67 -32.43 36.28
CA ALA A 29 28.89 -31.18 36.96
C ALA A 29 27.61 -30.33 36.87
N PRO A 30 27.17 -29.68 37.98
CA PRO A 30 25.95 -28.88 37.95
C PRO A 30 26.06 -27.85 36.82
N ALA A 31 25.07 -27.88 35.92
CA ALA A 31 25.03 -26.98 34.77
C ALA A 31 25.14 -25.53 35.25
N ALA A 32 26.02 -24.75 34.61
CA ALA A 32 26.19 -23.34 34.91
C ALA A 32 24.84 -22.61 34.80
N ALA A 33 24.60 -21.64 35.66
CA ALA A 33 23.36 -20.89 35.64
C ALA A 33 23.21 -20.13 34.32
N GLN A 34 22.02 -20.20 33.72
CA GLN A 34 21.70 -19.54 32.46
C GLN A 34 20.29 -18.97 32.50
N ILE A 35 20.05 -17.95 31.67
CA ILE A 35 18.70 -17.44 31.41
C ILE A 35 18.44 -17.30 29.91
N THR A 36 17.17 -17.45 29.53
CA THR A 36 16.65 -17.24 28.18
C THR A 36 15.52 -16.21 28.24
N LEU A 37 15.47 -15.35 27.21
CA LEU A 37 14.46 -14.29 27.07
C LEU A 37 13.51 -14.66 25.94
N THR A 38 12.21 -14.65 26.19
CA THR A 38 11.18 -14.92 25.18
C THR A 38 10.12 -13.83 25.22
N PRO A 39 10.05 -12.94 24.22
CA PRO A 39 11.00 -12.79 23.10
C PRO A 39 12.36 -12.19 23.53
N ALA A 40 13.40 -12.38 22.74
CA ALA A 40 14.74 -11.79 22.95
C ALA A 40 14.92 -10.41 22.28
N THR A 41 13.92 -9.92 21.54
CA THR A 41 13.91 -8.64 20.85
C THR A 41 12.50 -8.05 20.83
N GLY A 42 12.38 -6.72 20.80
CA GLY A 42 11.10 -6.00 20.75
C GLY A 42 11.22 -4.54 21.20
N PRO A 43 10.14 -3.74 21.10
CA PRO A 43 10.16 -2.34 21.51
C PRO A 43 10.32 -2.18 23.03
N ALA A 44 10.74 -1.00 23.47
CA ALA A 44 10.65 -0.60 24.88
C ALA A 44 9.20 -0.78 25.39
N GLY A 45 9.02 -1.23 26.62
CA GLY A 45 7.70 -1.59 27.17
C GLY A 45 7.22 -3.02 26.86
N SER A 46 7.97 -3.80 26.07
CA SER A 46 7.62 -5.20 25.79
C SER A 46 7.53 -6.04 27.07
N ALA A 47 6.52 -6.90 27.15
CA ALA A 47 6.48 -7.99 28.13
C ALA A 47 7.38 -9.14 27.65
N VAL A 48 8.30 -9.58 28.51
CA VAL A 48 9.30 -10.60 28.21
C VAL A 48 9.29 -11.65 29.30
N THR A 49 9.23 -12.93 28.91
CA THR A 49 9.40 -14.05 29.84
C THR A 49 10.88 -14.36 30.01
N VAL A 50 11.35 -14.33 31.25
CA VAL A 50 12.71 -14.73 31.63
C VAL A 50 12.65 -16.09 32.28
N SER A 51 13.22 -17.09 31.60
CA SER A 51 13.34 -18.46 32.10
C SER A 51 14.78 -18.73 32.49
N GLY A 52 15.04 -19.25 33.68
CA GLY A 52 16.38 -19.59 34.12
C GLY A 52 16.51 -20.99 34.70
N THR A 53 17.70 -21.57 34.57
CA THR A 53 18.09 -22.89 35.10
C THR A 53 19.48 -22.80 35.75
N GLY A 54 19.86 -23.81 36.55
CA GLY A 54 21.16 -23.86 37.23
C GLY A 54 21.29 -22.94 38.44
N PHE A 55 20.17 -22.41 38.97
CA PHE A 55 20.16 -21.63 40.22
C PHE A 55 19.94 -22.54 41.43
N LYS A 56 20.29 -22.05 42.63
CA LYS A 56 20.04 -22.76 43.88
C LYS A 56 18.53 -22.97 44.07
N VAL A 57 18.13 -24.17 44.47
CA VAL A 57 16.73 -24.57 44.66
C VAL A 57 16.03 -23.72 45.73
N SER A 58 14.72 -23.52 45.60
CA SER A 58 13.84 -22.87 46.60
C SER A 58 14.29 -21.49 47.10
N THR A 59 15.09 -20.77 46.31
CA THR A 59 15.79 -19.52 46.67
C THR A 59 15.14 -18.32 45.99
N SER A 60 14.95 -17.23 46.75
CA SER A 60 14.47 -15.96 46.20
C SER A 60 15.59 -15.24 45.45
N GLY A 61 15.23 -14.59 44.35
CA GLY A 61 16.14 -13.80 43.53
C GLY A 61 15.43 -12.64 42.86
N THR A 62 16.19 -11.92 42.04
CA THR A 62 15.73 -10.74 41.32
C THR A 62 16.23 -10.79 39.88
N VAL A 63 15.34 -10.56 38.93
CA VAL A 63 15.68 -10.21 37.56
C VAL A 63 15.80 -8.69 37.47
N ILE A 64 16.91 -8.21 36.92
CA ILE A 64 17.25 -6.80 36.74
C ILE A 64 17.25 -6.52 35.24
N ALA A 65 16.50 -5.51 34.81
CA ALA A 65 16.48 -5.03 33.43
C ALA A 65 16.60 -3.50 33.44
N GLY A 66 17.81 -2.97 33.26
CA GLY A 66 18.07 -1.54 33.41
C GLY A 66 17.83 -1.09 34.85
N SER A 67 16.91 -0.14 35.07
CA SER A 67 16.54 0.36 36.41
C SER A 67 15.37 -0.39 37.06
N THR A 68 14.78 -1.38 36.39
CA THR A 68 13.63 -2.13 36.92
C THR A 68 14.06 -3.50 37.44
N THR A 69 13.42 -3.93 38.51
CA THR A 69 13.70 -5.20 39.21
C THR A 69 12.42 -6.01 39.40
N PHE A 70 12.48 -7.31 39.15
CA PHE A 70 11.35 -8.23 39.24
C PHE A 70 11.74 -9.41 40.13
N ALA A 71 10.95 -9.70 41.15
CA ALA A 71 11.22 -10.82 42.05
C ALA A 71 10.93 -12.16 41.35
N PHE A 72 11.71 -13.18 41.69
CA PHE A 72 11.41 -14.58 41.37
C PHE A 72 11.79 -15.49 42.54
N ARG A 73 11.27 -16.71 42.53
CA ARG A 73 11.72 -17.78 43.42
C ARG A 73 11.94 -19.04 42.60
N THR A 74 13.06 -19.70 42.81
CA THR A 74 13.37 -20.96 42.10
C THR A 74 12.54 -22.11 42.64
N ALA A 75 12.21 -23.05 41.76
CA ALA A 75 11.57 -24.32 42.11
C ALA A 75 12.57 -25.26 42.81
N SER A 76 12.09 -26.44 43.21
CA SER A 76 12.92 -27.54 43.72
C SER A 76 13.95 -28.06 42.71
N THR A 77 13.79 -27.73 41.43
CA THR A 77 14.72 -28.05 40.35
C THR A 77 15.78 -26.96 40.11
N GLY A 78 15.70 -25.83 40.82
CA GLY A 78 16.59 -24.68 40.57
C GLY A 78 16.20 -23.86 39.34
N ALA A 79 15.08 -24.17 38.71
CA ALA A 79 14.53 -23.41 37.60
C ALA A 79 13.58 -22.29 38.08
N PHE A 80 13.42 -21.24 37.28
CA PHE A 80 12.37 -20.23 37.47
C PHE A 80 11.85 -19.73 36.13
N SER A 81 10.66 -19.12 36.15
CA SER A 81 10.12 -18.34 35.05
C SER A 81 9.40 -17.12 35.61
N THR A 82 9.68 -15.93 35.08
CA THR A 82 9.03 -14.68 35.50
C THR A 82 8.83 -13.77 34.30
N SER A 83 7.74 -13.02 34.30
CA SER A 83 7.48 -12.00 33.27
C SER A 83 8.03 -10.66 33.74
N ILE A 84 8.78 -9.99 32.87
CA ILE A 84 9.33 -8.66 33.09
C ILE A 84 8.79 -7.72 32.02
N THR A 85 8.78 -6.42 32.32
CA THR A 85 8.53 -5.37 31.33
C THR A 85 9.84 -4.65 31.05
N ILE A 86 10.20 -4.57 29.76
CA ILE A 86 11.38 -3.82 29.32
C ILE A 86 11.17 -2.32 29.61
N PRO A 87 12.12 -1.62 30.26
CA PRO A 87 11.95 -0.20 30.58
C PRO A 87 11.60 0.64 29.36
N ALA A 88 10.68 1.60 29.52
CA ALA A 88 10.25 2.51 28.45
C ALA A 88 11.38 3.38 27.88
N THR A 89 12.45 3.58 28.66
CA THR A 89 13.64 4.35 28.29
C THR A 89 14.78 3.50 27.72
N ALA A 90 14.60 2.17 27.63
CA ALA A 90 15.64 1.29 27.10
C ALA A 90 15.84 1.53 25.60
N ALA A 91 17.09 1.46 25.14
CA ALA A 91 17.47 1.55 23.74
C ALA A 91 18.68 0.65 23.45
N GLY A 92 18.81 0.18 22.20
CA GLY A 92 19.92 -0.68 21.80
C GLY A 92 19.92 -2.03 22.52
N LYS A 93 21.08 -2.47 23.00
CA LYS A 93 21.24 -3.76 23.70
C LYS A 93 21.04 -3.57 25.21
N LEU A 94 20.02 -4.21 25.77
CA LEU A 94 19.73 -4.22 27.21
C LEU A 94 20.15 -5.56 27.84
N THR A 95 21.11 -5.51 28.76
CA THR A 95 21.46 -6.69 29.56
C THR A 95 20.38 -6.95 30.60
N VAL A 96 19.80 -8.15 30.58
CA VAL A 96 18.89 -8.67 31.60
C VAL A 96 19.69 -9.63 32.48
N THR A 97 19.66 -9.44 33.79
CA THR A 97 20.43 -10.25 34.76
C THR A 97 19.52 -10.85 35.80
N ALA A 98 19.49 -12.17 35.93
CA ALA A 98 18.87 -12.86 37.06
C ALA A 98 19.92 -13.16 38.11
N LYS A 99 19.67 -12.77 39.35
CA LYS A 99 20.60 -12.92 40.47
C LYS A 99 19.90 -13.45 41.72
N THR A 100 20.55 -14.37 42.42
CA THR A 100 20.27 -14.77 43.80
C THR A 100 21.44 -14.31 44.70
N SER A 101 21.44 -14.68 45.98
CA SER A 101 22.53 -14.34 46.90
C SER A 101 23.91 -14.85 46.46
N SER A 102 23.99 -15.91 45.65
CA SER A 102 25.25 -16.59 45.32
C SER A 102 25.44 -16.91 43.83
N ILE A 103 24.43 -16.75 42.99
CA ILE A 103 24.46 -17.14 41.57
C ILE A 103 23.85 -16.02 40.74
N GLN A 104 24.47 -15.71 39.60
CA GLN A 104 23.92 -14.80 38.60
C GLN A 104 24.08 -15.35 37.18
N ALA A 105 23.13 -15.02 36.32
CA ALA A 105 23.22 -15.26 34.88
C ALA A 105 22.58 -14.10 34.11
N SER A 106 23.09 -13.83 32.92
CA SER A 106 22.65 -12.70 32.09
C SER A 106 22.36 -13.13 30.66
N SER A 107 21.46 -12.41 30.01
CA SER A 107 21.18 -12.48 28.57
C SER A 107 20.89 -11.07 28.04
N VAL A 108 20.93 -10.89 26.74
CA VAL A 108 20.74 -9.58 26.09
C VAL A 108 19.39 -9.54 25.40
N PHE A 109 18.57 -8.57 25.79
CA PHE A 109 17.39 -8.16 25.04
C PHE A 109 17.80 -7.07 24.04
N THR A 110 17.43 -7.22 22.76
CA THR A 110 17.65 -6.17 21.75
C THR A 110 16.41 -5.30 21.65
N VAL A 111 16.52 -4.05 22.07
CA VAL A 111 15.42 -3.08 21.93
C VAL A 111 15.34 -2.62 20.49
N THR A 112 14.20 -2.87 19.85
CA THR A 112 13.92 -2.34 18.52
C THR A 112 13.55 -0.86 18.64
N PRO A 113 14.16 0.05 17.86
CA PRO A 113 13.71 1.43 17.79
C PRO A 113 12.22 1.48 17.44
N PRO A 114 11.47 2.50 17.89
CA PRO A 114 10.17 2.80 17.31
C PRO A 114 10.34 2.89 15.79
N ALA A 115 9.39 2.34 15.03
CA ALA A 115 9.36 2.57 13.60
C ALA A 115 9.39 4.08 13.36
N ALA A 116 10.30 4.55 12.49
CA ALA A 116 10.35 5.97 12.16
C ALA A 116 8.96 6.41 11.70
N ALA A 117 8.43 7.47 12.32
CA ALA A 117 7.13 8.00 11.95
C ALA A 117 7.14 8.34 10.45
N LEU A 118 6.07 7.96 9.74
CA LEU A 118 5.94 8.33 8.34
C LEU A 118 5.85 9.86 8.23
N PRO A 119 6.41 10.45 7.17
CA PRO A 119 6.20 11.86 6.88
C PRO A 119 4.70 12.19 6.85
N PRO A 120 4.25 13.33 7.39
CA PRO A 120 2.83 13.66 7.39
C PRO A 120 2.30 13.89 5.97
N VAL A 121 0.97 13.84 5.82
CA VAL A 121 0.31 14.38 4.62
C VAL A 121 0.53 15.89 4.58
N SER A 122 1.03 16.40 3.45
CA SER A 122 1.33 17.82 3.30
C SER A 122 0.07 18.67 3.19
N THR A 123 0.15 19.91 3.68
CA THR A 123 -0.91 20.93 3.58
C THR A 123 -0.80 21.83 2.36
N ALA A 124 0.22 21.63 1.51
CA ALA A 124 0.40 22.41 0.28
C ALA A 124 -0.85 22.35 -0.62
N ARG A 125 -1.08 23.43 -1.38
CA ARG A 125 -2.21 23.53 -2.32
C ARG A 125 -2.18 22.40 -3.35
N LEU A 126 -1.05 22.28 -4.07
CA LEU A 126 -0.82 21.17 -4.97
C LEU A 126 -0.60 19.91 -4.14
N ARG A 127 -1.56 18.98 -4.20
CA ARG A 127 -1.56 17.70 -3.50
C ARG A 127 -0.73 16.66 -4.24
N PHE A 128 -0.25 15.64 -3.52
CA PHE A 128 0.48 14.50 -4.10
C PHE A 128 -0.28 13.22 -3.76
N GLY A 129 -0.62 12.43 -4.78
CA GLY A 129 -1.16 11.09 -4.64
C GLY A 129 -0.26 10.04 -5.27
N VAL A 130 -0.58 8.77 -5.04
CA VAL A 130 0.17 7.66 -5.65
C VAL A 130 -0.76 6.51 -6.08
N ALA A 131 -0.39 5.84 -7.17
CA ALA A 131 -0.84 4.49 -7.49
C ALA A 131 0.36 3.54 -7.33
N THR A 132 0.20 2.43 -6.61
CA THR A 132 1.24 1.39 -6.47
C THR A 132 0.75 0.04 -6.97
N THR A 133 1.68 -0.85 -7.31
CA THR A 133 1.38 -2.15 -7.93
C THR A 133 0.33 -2.96 -7.18
N ASN A 134 0.43 -3.04 -5.86
CA ASN A 134 -0.46 -3.87 -5.04
C ASN A 134 -1.53 -3.05 -4.29
N GLY A 135 -1.67 -1.76 -4.63
CA GLY A 135 -2.74 -0.89 -4.15
C GLY A 135 -2.69 -0.57 -2.64
N PRO A 136 -3.80 -0.09 -2.06
CA PRO A 136 -3.82 0.49 -0.71
C PRO A 136 -3.54 -0.51 0.42
N LEU A 137 -3.81 -1.80 0.20
CA LEU A 137 -3.61 -2.85 1.21
C LEU A 137 -2.14 -3.23 1.37
N ALA A 138 -1.29 -2.92 0.38
CA ALA A 138 0.14 -3.15 0.45
C ALA A 138 0.83 -2.04 1.26
N THR A 139 0.65 -2.07 2.58
CA THR A 139 1.11 -1.00 3.48
C THR A 139 2.60 -0.71 3.39
N GLY A 140 3.43 -1.72 3.08
CA GLY A 140 4.87 -1.53 2.85
C GLY A 140 5.17 -0.61 1.67
N GLU A 141 4.50 -0.81 0.53
CA GLU A 141 4.69 0.03 -0.67
C GLU A 141 4.31 1.48 -0.39
N GLN A 142 3.19 1.68 0.32
CA GLN A 142 2.71 3.00 0.69
C GLN A 142 3.67 3.71 1.65
N ASP A 143 4.25 2.98 2.60
CA ASP A 143 5.26 3.52 3.52
C ASP A 143 6.55 3.91 2.78
N ASP A 144 6.98 3.09 1.82
CA ASP A 144 8.19 3.34 1.04
C ASP A 144 8.03 4.56 0.15
N VAL A 145 6.89 4.71 -0.52
CA VAL A 145 6.56 5.93 -1.26
C VAL A 145 6.59 7.15 -0.35
N ALA A 146 5.98 7.08 0.84
CA ALA A 146 5.98 8.22 1.76
C ALA A 146 7.41 8.65 2.16
N ARG A 147 8.31 7.68 2.40
CA ARG A 147 9.72 7.94 2.73
C ARG A 147 10.49 8.52 1.54
N LEU A 148 10.27 7.98 0.34
CA LEU A 148 10.86 8.45 -0.91
C LEU A 148 10.43 9.89 -1.21
N ALA A 149 9.13 10.18 -1.13
CA ALA A 149 8.56 11.50 -1.41
C ALA A 149 8.85 12.53 -0.31
N GLY A 150 9.09 12.11 0.93
CA GLY A 150 9.24 13.03 2.07
C GLY A 150 7.92 13.67 2.53
N GLU A 151 6.79 13.07 2.17
CA GLU A 151 5.42 13.33 2.63
C GLU A 151 4.57 12.09 2.38
N SER A 152 3.55 11.86 3.20
CA SER A 152 2.54 10.84 2.90
C SER A 152 1.62 11.31 1.76
N PRO A 153 1.23 10.43 0.82
CA PRO A 153 0.25 10.76 -0.21
C PRO A 153 -1.08 11.21 0.39
N SER A 154 -1.66 12.29 -0.13
CA SER A 154 -3.01 12.76 0.20
C SER A 154 -4.11 12.07 -0.61
N SER A 155 -3.75 11.35 -1.68
CA SER A 155 -4.66 10.52 -2.45
C SER A 155 -3.99 9.18 -2.78
N ILE A 156 -4.76 8.09 -2.80
CA ILE A 156 -4.28 6.79 -3.25
C ILE A 156 -5.20 6.31 -4.36
N LEU A 157 -4.65 6.20 -5.57
CA LEU A 157 -5.34 5.68 -6.73
C LEU A 157 -5.23 4.17 -6.80
N PHE A 158 -6.35 3.51 -7.11
CA PHE A 158 -6.38 2.08 -7.41
C PHE A 158 -7.58 1.74 -8.29
N TYR A 159 -7.55 0.56 -8.90
CA TYR A 159 -8.48 0.18 -9.95
C TYR A 159 -9.42 -0.92 -9.47
N LYS A 160 -10.64 -0.89 -10.00
CA LYS A 160 -11.61 -1.99 -9.93
C LYS A 160 -12.33 -2.13 -11.26
N ASP A 161 -12.57 -3.36 -11.66
CA ASP A 161 -13.40 -3.65 -12.83
C ASP A 161 -14.88 -3.72 -12.44
N PHE A 162 -15.72 -3.94 -13.45
CA PHE A 162 -17.16 -4.09 -13.26
C PHE A 162 -17.56 -5.42 -12.65
N LEU A 163 -16.69 -6.40 -12.44
CA LEU A 163 -17.05 -7.66 -11.79
C LEU A 163 -16.81 -7.62 -10.29
N GLN A 164 -15.96 -6.72 -9.82
CA GLN A 164 -15.57 -6.60 -8.42
C GLN A 164 -16.61 -5.89 -7.54
N ALA A 165 -16.59 -6.26 -6.27
CA ALA A 165 -17.38 -5.62 -5.22
C ALA A 165 -16.81 -4.23 -4.85
N PRO A 166 -17.62 -3.36 -4.22
CA PRO A 166 -17.16 -2.07 -3.72
C PRO A 166 -15.96 -2.23 -2.76
N PRO A 167 -14.86 -1.51 -2.96
CA PRO A 167 -13.58 -1.82 -2.33
C PRO A 167 -13.41 -1.18 -0.94
N ILE A 168 -14.33 -1.49 -0.02
CA ILE A 168 -14.39 -0.87 1.32
C ILE A 168 -13.09 -1.07 2.10
N SER A 169 -12.45 -2.24 2.01
CA SER A 169 -11.18 -2.54 2.69
C SER A 169 -10.03 -1.64 2.21
N GLU A 170 -9.88 -1.50 0.90
CA GLU A 170 -8.87 -0.67 0.25
C GLU A 170 -9.07 0.80 0.59
N MET A 171 -10.32 1.28 0.54
CA MET A 171 -10.66 2.66 0.91
C MET A 171 -10.40 2.93 2.40
N ASN A 172 -10.68 1.98 3.29
CA ASN A 172 -10.32 2.10 4.70
C ASN A 172 -8.80 2.15 4.90
N ALA A 173 -8.03 1.37 4.14
CA ALA A 173 -6.58 1.39 4.21
C ALA A 173 -6.01 2.74 3.72
N ALA A 174 -6.58 3.33 2.67
CA ALA A 174 -6.23 4.68 2.23
C ALA A 174 -6.56 5.73 3.30
N ARG A 175 -7.78 5.70 3.85
CA ARG A 175 -8.21 6.63 4.89
C ARG A 175 -7.40 6.55 6.17
N ALA A 176 -6.97 5.35 6.58
CA ALA A 176 -6.12 5.16 7.76
C ALA A 176 -4.77 5.91 7.65
N ARG A 177 -4.36 6.30 6.43
CA ARG A 177 -3.17 7.09 6.14
C ARG A 177 -3.45 8.59 5.99
N GLY A 178 -4.70 9.01 6.15
CA GLY A 178 -5.14 10.39 5.89
C GLY A 178 -5.31 10.72 4.40
N ALA A 179 -5.31 9.72 3.52
CA ALA A 179 -5.52 9.90 2.09
C ALA A 179 -7.00 9.76 1.70
N VAL A 180 -7.41 10.49 0.66
CA VAL A 180 -8.69 10.27 -0.03
C VAL A 180 -8.51 9.12 -1.03
N PRO A 181 -9.35 8.07 -1.02
CA PRO A 181 -9.29 7.05 -2.05
C PRO A 181 -9.78 7.61 -3.40
N LEU A 182 -9.01 7.35 -4.45
CA LEU A 182 -9.36 7.61 -5.83
C LEU A 182 -9.54 6.26 -6.54
N VAL A 183 -10.79 5.88 -6.77
CA VAL A 183 -11.13 4.59 -7.37
C VAL A 183 -11.34 4.78 -8.87
N THR A 184 -10.44 4.24 -9.68
CA THR A 184 -10.70 4.07 -11.11
C THR A 184 -11.63 2.88 -11.29
N TRP A 185 -12.83 3.13 -11.80
CA TRP A 185 -13.85 2.10 -11.99
C TRP A 185 -14.06 1.83 -13.48
N GLU A 186 -13.63 0.64 -13.91
CA GLU A 186 -13.48 0.30 -15.31
C GLU A 186 -14.65 -0.58 -15.78
N PRO A 187 -15.45 -0.13 -16.78
CA PRO A 187 -16.60 -0.88 -17.28
C PRO A 187 -16.22 -2.03 -18.21
N TRP A 188 -15.59 -3.06 -17.66
CA TRP A 188 -15.22 -4.29 -18.35
C TRP A 188 -14.96 -5.43 -17.35
N ALA A 189 -14.69 -6.63 -17.86
CA ALA A 189 -14.12 -7.71 -17.07
C ALA A 189 -12.61 -7.81 -17.30
N TRP A 190 -11.83 -7.76 -16.23
CA TRP A 190 -10.40 -8.01 -16.30
C TRP A 190 -10.08 -9.38 -16.88
N GLY A 191 -9.01 -9.45 -17.68
CA GLY A 191 -8.59 -10.67 -18.38
C GLY A 191 -9.37 -10.98 -19.66
N GLY A 192 -10.45 -10.23 -19.97
CA GLY A 192 -11.23 -10.40 -21.19
C GLY A 192 -10.65 -9.75 -22.45
N GLY A 193 -9.62 -8.90 -22.32
CA GLY A 193 -9.03 -8.17 -23.45
C GLY A 193 -9.90 -7.01 -23.96
N LEU A 194 -9.58 -6.48 -25.15
CA LEU A 194 -10.25 -5.30 -25.72
C LEU A 194 -11.66 -5.61 -26.25
N ASP A 195 -11.85 -6.80 -26.84
CA ASP A 195 -13.11 -7.23 -27.47
C ASP A 195 -14.11 -7.70 -26.41
N GLN A 196 -14.95 -6.78 -25.92
CA GLN A 196 -15.91 -7.00 -24.84
C GLN A 196 -17.23 -6.25 -25.06
N PRO A 197 -17.96 -6.50 -26.17
CA PRO A 197 -19.22 -5.82 -26.48
C PRO A 197 -20.35 -6.08 -25.49
N ALA A 198 -20.18 -7.02 -24.56
CA ALA A 198 -21.10 -7.18 -23.44
C ALA A 198 -21.09 -5.99 -22.47
N TYR A 199 -20.02 -5.19 -22.47
CA TYR A 199 -19.82 -4.00 -21.64
C TYR A 199 -19.81 -2.70 -22.47
N SER A 200 -20.43 -2.71 -23.65
CA SER A 200 -20.57 -1.51 -24.47
C SER A 200 -21.34 -0.42 -23.74
N LEU A 201 -21.05 0.83 -24.10
CA LEU A 201 -21.59 2.03 -23.47
C LEU A 201 -23.10 2.14 -23.63
N ASP A 202 -23.66 1.72 -24.77
CA ASP A 202 -25.10 1.68 -25.02
C ASP A 202 -25.84 0.75 -24.04
N ARG A 203 -25.26 -0.40 -23.69
CA ARG A 203 -25.81 -1.32 -22.71
C ARG A 203 -25.74 -0.78 -21.29
N ILE A 204 -24.67 -0.07 -20.97
CA ILE A 204 -24.55 0.65 -19.69
C ILE A 204 -25.63 1.72 -19.60
N ALA A 205 -25.79 2.55 -20.63
CA ALA A 205 -26.82 3.58 -20.70
C ALA A 205 -28.26 3.01 -20.72
N ALA A 206 -28.45 1.79 -21.24
CA ALA A 206 -29.74 1.08 -21.22
C ALA A 206 -30.10 0.49 -19.85
N GLY A 207 -29.18 0.52 -18.89
CA GLY A 207 -29.40 0.04 -17.52
C GLY A 207 -29.12 -1.43 -17.27
N ASP A 208 -28.46 -2.13 -18.20
CA ASP A 208 -28.09 -3.56 -18.04
C ASP A 208 -27.21 -3.81 -16.80
N PHE A 209 -26.54 -2.77 -16.30
CA PHE A 209 -25.63 -2.80 -15.16
C PHE A 209 -26.18 -2.11 -13.90
N ASP A 210 -27.44 -1.67 -13.89
CA ASP A 210 -28.02 -0.87 -12.79
C ASP A 210 -27.98 -1.59 -11.45
N ALA A 211 -28.27 -2.89 -11.42
CA ALA A 211 -28.22 -3.67 -10.19
C ALA A 211 -26.84 -3.56 -9.51
N ARG A 212 -25.77 -3.48 -10.31
CA ARG A 212 -24.40 -3.33 -9.82
C ARG A 212 -24.08 -1.90 -9.41
N ILE A 213 -24.51 -0.92 -10.21
CA ILE A 213 -24.32 0.51 -9.90
C ILE A 213 -25.04 0.84 -8.58
N ILE A 214 -26.25 0.31 -8.38
CA ILE A 214 -27.03 0.43 -7.14
C ILE A 214 -26.29 -0.23 -5.98
N GLN A 215 -25.76 -1.45 -6.16
CA GLN A 215 -24.97 -2.13 -5.13
C GLN A 215 -23.76 -1.30 -4.69
N TRP A 216 -23.04 -0.71 -5.66
CA TRP A 216 -21.92 0.18 -5.40
C TRP A 216 -22.36 1.44 -4.66
N GLY A 217 -23.36 2.15 -5.18
CA GLY A 217 -23.88 3.36 -4.55
C GLY A 217 -24.35 3.14 -3.11
N GLN A 218 -25.12 2.09 -2.84
CA GLN A 218 -25.55 1.74 -1.49
C GLN A 218 -24.38 1.46 -0.54
N ALA A 219 -23.35 0.75 -1.01
CA ALA A 219 -22.16 0.48 -0.21
C ALA A 219 -21.35 1.76 0.09
N LEU A 220 -21.21 2.65 -0.90
CA LEU A 220 -20.52 3.93 -0.73
C LEU A 220 -21.29 4.87 0.21
N ALA A 221 -22.61 4.93 0.08
CA ALA A 221 -23.49 5.69 0.98
C ALA A 221 -23.39 5.18 2.43
N ALA A 222 -23.43 3.86 2.62
CA ALA A 222 -23.27 3.24 3.93
C ALA A 222 -21.87 3.44 4.52
N TRP A 223 -20.84 3.50 3.68
CA TRP A 223 -19.47 3.77 4.11
C TRP A 223 -19.30 5.22 4.59
N GLY A 224 -19.93 6.19 3.91
CA GLY A 224 -20.16 7.55 4.43
C GLY A 224 -18.94 8.48 4.50
N TYR A 225 -17.81 8.11 3.89
CA TYR A 225 -16.62 8.96 3.82
C TYR A 225 -16.35 9.46 2.41
N PRO A 226 -15.59 10.56 2.23
CA PRO A 226 -15.23 11.05 0.90
C PRO A 226 -14.48 9.99 0.08
N VAL A 227 -14.93 9.78 -1.15
CA VAL A 227 -14.27 8.98 -2.19
C VAL A 227 -14.32 9.73 -3.51
N GLN A 228 -13.23 9.68 -4.25
CA GLN A 228 -13.21 10.10 -5.64
C GLN A 228 -13.44 8.88 -6.53
N LEU A 229 -14.42 8.93 -7.42
CA LEU A 229 -14.75 7.87 -8.37
C LEU A 229 -14.44 8.35 -9.79
N ARG A 230 -13.54 7.63 -10.46
CA ARG A 230 -13.03 7.91 -11.79
C ARG A 230 -13.51 6.83 -12.75
N PHE A 231 -14.76 6.97 -13.17
CA PHE A 231 -15.42 6.01 -14.03
C PHE A 231 -14.88 6.09 -15.47
N ALA A 232 -14.61 4.94 -16.11
CA ALA A 232 -14.33 4.86 -17.55
C ALA A 232 -13.30 5.91 -18.05
N HIS A 233 -12.12 5.95 -17.43
CA HIS A 233 -11.02 6.87 -17.75
C HIS A 233 -10.44 6.67 -19.17
N GLU A 234 -9.64 7.64 -19.62
CA GLU A 234 -8.92 7.65 -20.91
C GLU A 234 -9.80 7.33 -22.12
N MET A 235 -11.06 7.73 -22.05
CA MET A 235 -12.09 7.43 -23.04
C MET A 235 -11.85 8.05 -24.42
N ASN A 236 -10.93 9.01 -24.52
CA ASN A 236 -10.50 9.62 -25.78
C ASN A 236 -9.40 8.82 -26.51
N GLY A 237 -8.92 7.72 -25.93
CA GLY A 237 -8.03 6.75 -26.56
C GLY A 237 -8.77 5.69 -27.38
N ASP A 238 -8.07 4.60 -27.73
CA ASP A 238 -8.62 3.44 -28.44
C ASP A 238 -8.29 2.09 -27.79
N TRP A 239 -7.57 2.11 -26.66
CA TRP A 239 -7.05 0.92 -25.99
C TRP A 239 -7.98 0.33 -24.92
N TYR A 240 -9.12 0.98 -24.65
CA TYR A 240 -10.10 0.50 -23.68
C TYR A 240 -11.43 0.08 -24.31
N PRO A 241 -12.10 -0.96 -23.79
CA PRO A 241 -13.37 -1.47 -24.31
C PRO A 241 -14.52 -0.45 -24.38
N TRP A 242 -14.43 0.61 -23.58
CA TRP A 242 -15.43 1.66 -23.44
C TRP A 242 -15.09 2.93 -24.24
N ALA A 243 -14.00 2.94 -25.00
CA ALA A 243 -13.71 4.04 -25.90
C ALA A 243 -14.73 4.08 -27.05
N GLU A 244 -15.09 5.27 -27.51
CA GLU A 244 -15.92 5.42 -28.71
C GLU A 244 -15.17 4.89 -29.94
N GLY A 245 -15.87 4.16 -30.81
CA GLY A 245 -15.28 3.44 -31.94
C GLY A 245 -14.80 2.01 -31.61
N VAL A 246 -14.73 1.64 -30.33
CA VAL A 246 -14.40 0.28 -29.87
C VAL A 246 -15.69 -0.46 -29.49
N ASN A 247 -15.77 -1.78 -29.71
CA ASN A 247 -16.90 -2.63 -29.30
C ASN A 247 -18.30 -2.17 -29.77
N GLY A 248 -18.38 -1.35 -30.82
CA GLY A 248 -19.64 -0.81 -31.31
C GLY A 248 -20.10 0.47 -30.60
N ASN A 249 -19.32 1.03 -29.68
CA ASN A 249 -19.61 2.30 -29.03
C ASN A 249 -19.63 3.43 -30.07
N ALA A 250 -20.76 4.11 -30.21
CA ALA A 250 -20.93 5.23 -31.14
C ALA A 250 -20.54 6.57 -30.49
N ALA A 251 -20.39 7.60 -31.33
CA ALA A 251 -20.15 8.96 -30.85
C ALA A 251 -21.30 9.45 -29.97
N GLY A 252 -20.99 9.91 -28.76
CA GLY A 252 -21.95 10.36 -27.75
C GLY A 252 -22.45 9.27 -26.80
N ASP A 253 -22.11 8.00 -27.03
CA ASP A 253 -22.49 6.92 -26.10
C ASP A 253 -21.75 7.07 -24.76
N TYR A 254 -20.53 7.62 -24.76
CA TYR A 254 -19.78 7.83 -23.52
C TYR A 254 -20.52 8.78 -22.57
N VAL A 255 -21.01 9.90 -23.12
CA VAL A 255 -21.76 10.90 -22.35
C VAL A 255 -23.05 10.30 -21.81
N GLN A 256 -23.77 9.51 -22.60
CA GLN A 256 -25.00 8.84 -22.16
C GLN A 256 -24.74 7.86 -21.02
N ALA A 257 -23.72 7.00 -21.15
CA ALA A 257 -23.33 6.04 -20.13
C ALA A 257 -22.85 6.72 -18.85
N TRP A 258 -22.02 7.77 -18.95
CA TRP A 258 -21.56 8.53 -17.78
C TRP A 258 -22.73 9.10 -16.98
N ARG A 259 -23.64 9.82 -17.65
CA ARG A 259 -24.79 10.46 -17.01
C ARG A 259 -25.70 9.43 -16.35
N HIS A 260 -25.94 8.30 -17.03
CA HIS A 260 -26.74 7.21 -16.49
C HIS A 260 -26.12 6.61 -15.22
N VAL A 261 -24.82 6.28 -15.24
CA VAL A 261 -24.10 5.74 -14.06
C VAL A 261 -24.13 6.73 -12.90
N HIS A 262 -23.93 8.02 -13.19
CA HIS A 262 -24.04 9.10 -12.20
C HIS A 262 -25.43 9.14 -11.55
N ASP A 263 -26.49 9.20 -12.35
CA ASP A 263 -27.85 9.37 -11.87
C ASP A 263 -28.34 8.16 -11.06
N VAL A 264 -28.03 6.95 -11.53
CA VAL A 264 -28.35 5.72 -10.79
C VAL A 264 -27.62 5.67 -9.45
N MET A 265 -26.33 6.04 -9.41
CA MET A 265 -25.56 6.07 -8.17
C MET A 265 -26.03 7.18 -7.23
N ALA A 266 -26.29 8.38 -7.73
CA ALA A 266 -26.82 9.50 -6.94
C ALA A 266 -28.17 9.15 -6.29
N ALA A 267 -29.04 8.43 -7.00
CA ALA A 267 -30.33 7.95 -6.48
C ALA A 267 -30.21 6.98 -5.29
N THR A 268 -29.04 6.37 -5.06
CA THR A 268 -28.79 5.54 -3.87
C THR A 268 -28.52 6.34 -2.59
N GLY A 269 -28.36 7.67 -2.70
CA GLY A 269 -27.97 8.53 -1.58
C GLY A 269 -26.46 8.61 -1.33
N ALA A 270 -25.63 8.15 -2.27
CA ALA A 270 -24.17 8.19 -2.21
C ALA A 270 -23.59 9.61 -2.41
N SER A 271 -24.03 10.59 -1.62
CA SER A 271 -23.60 11.99 -1.73
C SER A 271 -22.15 12.25 -1.30
N ASN A 272 -21.45 11.22 -0.85
CA ASN A 272 -20.04 11.24 -0.47
C ASN A 272 -19.08 10.92 -1.63
N VAL A 273 -19.62 10.63 -2.81
CA VAL A 273 -18.86 10.37 -4.05
C VAL A 273 -18.58 11.69 -4.76
N SER A 274 -17.31 11.91 -5.12
CA SER A 274 -16.86 12.98 -6.00
C SER A 274 -16.50 12.39 -7.37
N TRP A 275 -17.10 12.89 -8.43
CA TRP A 275 -16.96 12.38 -9.79
C TRP A 275 -15.76 13.00 -10.52
N VAL A 276 -14.82 12.15 -10.94
CA VAL A 276 -13.57 12.55 -11.60
C VAL A 276 -13.60 12.16 -13.07
N TRP A 277 -13.82 13.12 -13.97
CA TRP A 277 -13.81 12.91 -15.42
C TRP A 277 -12.38 13.05 -15.96
N SER A 278 -11.80 11.97 -16.48
CA SER A 278 -10.35 11.82 -16.69
C SER A 278 -9.99 11.28 -18.07
N PRO A 279 -9.95 12.11 -19.12
CA PRO A 279 -9.34 11.75 -20.39
C PRO A 279 -7.82 11.57 -20.28
N ASN A 280 -7.23 10.91 -21.27
CA ASN A 280 -5.80 11.02 -21.56
C ASN A 280 -5.51 12.42 -22.12
N VAL A 281 -4.28 12.92 -21.95
CA VAL A 281 -3.82 14.15 -22.62
C VAL A 281 -4.18 14.12 -24.12
N PRO A 282 -4.70 15.22 -24.71
CA PRO A 282 -5.05 15.23 -26.12
C PRO A 282 -3.83 14.93 -27.00
N TYR A 283 -4.02 14.11 -28.04
CA TYR A 283 -2.99 13.78 -29.00
C TYR A 283 -3.57 13.68 -30.42
N TRP A 284 -2.70 13.63 -31.43
CA TRP A 284 -3.16 13.52 -32.80
C TRP A 284 -3.93 12.21 -33.02
N GLY A 285 -5.23 12.32 -33.33
CA GLY A 285 -6.11 11.19 -33.56
C GLY A 285 -6.94 10.74 -32.34
N SER A 286 -6.76 11.36 -31.16
CA SER A 286 -7.67 11.13 -30.03
C SER A 286 -9.06 11.69 -30.32
N THR A 287 -10.09 11.07 -29.75
CA THR A 287 -11.45 11.62 -29.79
C THR A 287 -11.49 13.00 -29.14
N ASP A 288 -12.27 13.92 -29.71
CA ASP A 288 -12.39 15.29 -29.19
C ASP A 288 -13.06 15.30 -27.81
N LEU A 289 -12.41 15.98 -26.86
CA LEU A 289 -12.85 16.04 -25.46
C LEU A 289 -14.23 16.67 -25.31
N ALA A 290 -14.59 17.62 -26.18
CA ALA A 290 -15.90 18.27 -26.13
C ALA A 290 -17.05 17.28 -26.39
N GLY A 291 -16.84 16.26 -27.23
CA GLY A 291 -17.83 15.21 -27.50
C GLY A 291 -17.99 14.20 -26.37
N LEU A 292 -17.00 14.13 -25.46
CA LEU A 292 -16.93 13.17 -24.36
C LEU A 292 -17.27 13.81 -23.00
N PHE A 293 -17.37 15.13 -22.92
CA PHE A 293 -17.62 15.84 -21.68
C PHE A 293 -19.11 15.77 -21.28
N PRO A 294 -19.44 15.18 -20.12
CA PRO A 294 -20.83 14.93 -19.74
C PRO A 294 -21.56 16.18 -19.20
N GLY A 295 -20.87 17.31 -19.05
CA GLY A 295 -21.41 18.55 -18.48
C GLY A 295 -21.03 18.74 -17.01
N THR A 296 -20.95 20.00 -16.59
CA THR A 296 -20.48 20.39 -15.23
C THR A 296 -21.39 19.92 -14.10
N GLU A 297 -22.63 19.55 -14.40
CA GLU A 297 -23.59 19.00 -13.42
C GLU A 297 -23.32 17.52 -13.06
N TYR A 298 -22.44 16.85 -13.82
CA TYR A 298 -22.09 15.43 -13.69
C TYR A 298 -20.63 15.20 -13.26
N VAL A 299 -19.88 16.27 -12.96
CA VAL A 299 -18.43 16.24 -12.74
C VAL A 299 -18.07 17.18 -11.60
N ASP A 300 -17.31 16.67 -10.62
CA ASP A 300 -16.77 17.47 -9.52
C ASP A 300 -15.30 17.86 -9.74
N VAL A 301 -14.55 17.02 -10.47
CA VAL A 301 -13.13 17.21 -10.79
C VAL A 301 -12.89 16.80 -12.24
N VAL A 302 -12.26 17.66 -13.01
CA VAL A 302 -11.74 17.31 -14.33
C VAL A 302 -10.28 16.88 -14.21
N ALA A 303 -9.85 15.90 -15.00
CA ALA A 303 -8.54 15.31 -14.84
C ALA A 303 -7.85 14.97 -16.17
N LEU A 304 -6.55 14.71 -16.09
CA LEU A 304 -5.75 14.21 -17.20
C LEU A 304 -4.86 13.06 -16.74
N ASP A 305 -4.75 12.06 -17.61
CA ASP A 305 -3.68 11.07 -17.57
C ASP A 305 -2.65 11.41 -18.63
N GLY A 306 -1.36 11.32 -18.28
CA GLY A 306 -0.30 11.63 -19.22
C GLY A 306 1.07 11.20 -18.74
N TYR A 307 1.87 10.65 -19.64
CA TYR A 307 3.16 10.05 -19.32
C TYR A 307 4.25 10.59 -20.24
N ASN A 308 5.41 10.95 -19.67
CA ASN A 308 6.61 11.14 -20.47
C ASN A 308 7.26 9.79 -20.77
N TRP A 309 6.87 9.20 -21.90
CA TRP A 309 7.43 7.94 -22.41
C TRP A 309 8.90 8.05 -22.82
N GLY A 310 9.40 9.25 -23.09
CA GLY A 310 10.78 9.41 -23.51
C GLY A 310 11.06 8.57 -24.75
N THR A 311 12.19 7.88 -24.79
CA THR A 311 12.51 6.93 -25.87
C THR A 311 12.36 5.46 -25.44
N SER A 312 11.48 5.15 -24.47
CA SER A 312 11.26 3.75 -24.06
C SER A 312 10.34 2.97 -24.99
N ALA A 313 9.59 3.66 -25.87
CA ALA A 313 8.83 3.05 -26.95
C ALA A 313 9.31 3.59 -28.31
N SER A 314 9.15 2.80 -29.38
CA SER A 314 9.59 3.18 -30.72
C SER A 314 8.81 4.35 -31.32
N TRP A 315 7.59 4.59 -30.83
CA TRP A 315 6.71 5.66 -31.27
C TRP A 315 6.78 6.92 -30.41
N SER A 316 7.56 6.91 -29.31
CA SER A 316 7.60 8.01 -28.34
C SER A 316 8.87 8.86 -28.46
N GLY A 317 8.78 10.10 -27.96
CA GLY A 317 9.92 10.99 -27.74
C GLY A 317 9.87 11.62 -26.35
N TRP A 318 10.98 12.22 -25.93
CA TRP A 318 11.03 13.00 -24.69
C TRP A 318 10.15 14.24 -24.78
N ILE A 319 9.34 14.47 -23.76
CA ILE A 319 8.42 15.62 -23.69
C ILE A 319 8.50 16.28 -22.31
N SER A 320 8.47 17.62 -22.28
CA SER A 320 8.46 18.37 -21.03
C SER A 320 7.07 18.29 -20.35
N PRO A 321 6.96 18.47 -19.02
CA PRO A 321 5.67 18.48 -18.35
C PRO A 321 4.71 19.55 -18.89
N GLN A 322 5.23 20.73 -19.21
CA GLN A 322 4.41 21.80 -19.78
C GLN A 322 3.86 21.43 -21.16
N ASP A 323 4.71 20.91 -22.06
CA ASP A 323 4.28 20.53 -23.40
C ASP A 323 3.30 19.35 -23.36
N LEU A 324 3.47 18.45 -22.39
CA LEU A 324 2.59 17.30 -22.18
C LEU A 324 1.20 17.73 -21.68
N PHE A 325 1.13 18.62 -20.70
CA PHE A 325 -0.12 18.90 -19.98
C PHE A 325 -0.81 20.22 -20.33
N ALA A 326 -0.09 21.26 -20.79
CA ALA A 326 -0.68 22.57 -21.06
C ALA A 326 -1.85 22.51 -22.06
N PRO A 327 -1.75 21.80 -23.20
CA PRO A 327 -2.86 21.74 -24.16
C PRO A 327 -4.13 21.12 -23.55
N GLY A 328 -3.97 20.04 -22.78
CA GLY A 328 -5.09 19.38 -22.09
C GLY A 328 -5.68 20.27 -21.01
N ILE A 329 -4.85 20.89 -20.17
CA ILE A 329 -5.29 21.79 -19.09
C ILE A 329 -6.11 22.95 -19.67
N ASP A 330 -5.68 23.54 -20.80
CA ASP A 330 -6.40 24.64 -21.44
C ASP A 330 -7.75 24.19 -22.02
N GLN A 331 -7.83 22.98 -22.57
CA GLN A 331 -9.11 22.39 -22.98
C GLN A 331 -10.04 22.16 -21.78
N LEU A 332 -9.53 21.62 -20.67
CA LEU A 332 -10.31 21.42 -19.45
C LEU A 332 -10.89 22.74 -18.91
N ARG A 333 -10.10 23.82 -18.90
CA ARG A 333 -10.54 25.15 -18.48
C ARG A 333 -11.68 25.70 -19.36
N SER A 334 -11.62 25.41 -20.65
CA SER A 334 -12.66 25.82 -21.61
C SER A 334 -13.95 25.03 -21.41
N LEU A 335 -13.85 23.71 -21.20
CA LEU A 335 -15.00 22.82 -21.06
C LEU A 335 -15.69 22.95 -19.70
N ALA A 336 -14.91 23.11 -18.63
CA ALA A 336 -15.38 23.04 -17.26
C ALA A 336 -14.82 24.20 -16.41
N PRO A 337 -15.14 25.46 -16.75
CA PRO A 337 -14.60 26.62 -16.06
C PRO A 337 -14.94 26.59 -14.57
N GLY A 338 -13.90 26.72 -13.74
CA GLY A 338 -14.03 26.77 -12.28
C GLY A 338 -14.01 25.41 -11.57
N LEU A 339 -14.07 24.29 -12.30
CA LEU A 339 -13.83 22.97 -11.70
C LEU A 339 -12.32 22.80 -11.43
N PRO A 340 -11.95 22.16 -10.31
CA PRO A 340 -10.55 21.87 -10.03
C PRO A 340 -10.00 20.81 -10.99
N ILE A 341 -8.72 20.95 -11.32
CA ILE A 341 -8.00 20.04 -12.23
C ILE A 341 -7.12 19.08 -11.43
N LEU A 342 -7.17 17.79 -11.76
CA LEU A 342 -6.29 16.76 -11.21
C LEU A 342 -5.45 16.13 -12.33
N ILE A 343 -4.15 15.98 -12.15
CA ILE A 343 -3.40 15.04 -13.00
C ILE A 343 -3.57 13.66 -12.38
N ALA A 344 -4.57 12.90 -12.84
CA ALA A 344 -5.03 11.68 -12.19
C ALA A 344 -4.05 10.51 -12.37
N GLU A 345 -3.24 10.54 -13.41
CA GLU A 345 -2.08 9.67 -13.55
C GLU A 345 -0.94 10.36 -14.29
N THR A 346 0.27 10.25 -13.74
CA THR A 346 1.47 10.62 -14.48
C THR A 346 2.73 9.92 -13.99
N SER A 347 3.70 9.80 -14.88
CA SER A 347 5.09 9.46 -14.57
C SER A 347 6.01 9.85 -15.74
N SER A 348 7.30 9.64 -15.56
CA SER A 348 8.31 9.80 -16.60
C SER A 348 9.22 8.58 -16.67
N SER A 349 9.63 8.25 -17.89
CA SER A 349 10.69 7.30 -18.19
C SER A 349 12.06 7.91 -17.84
N GLU A 350 13.06 7.05 -17.66
CA GLU A 350 14.48 7.45 -17.62
C GLU A 350 15.08 7.59 -19.03
N ALA A 351 14.42 7.01 -20.05
CA ALA A 351 14.94 6.99 -21.41
C ALA A 351 14.69 8.31 -22.14
N GLY A 352 15.69 8.85 -22.84
CA GLY A 352 15.53 10.01 -23.73
C GLY A 352 15.75 11.39 -23.08
N GLY A 353 16.04 11.46 -21.79
CA GLY A 353 16.30 12.72 -21.08
C GLY A 353 16.61 12.52 -19.59
N SER A 354 16.43 13.57 -18.78
CA SER A 354 16.68 13.51 -17.34
C SER A 354 15.36 13.45 -16.57
N LYS A 355 15.01 12.27 -16.03
CA LYS A 355 13.82 12.11 -15.19
C LYS A 355 13.88 12.96 -13.92
N ALA A 356 15.07 13.12 -13.34
CA ALA A 356 15.27 13.99 -12.18
C ALA A 356 14.90 15.45 -12.47
N ALA A 357 15.32 15.99 -13.63
CA ALA A 357 14.91 17.32 -14.07
C ALA A 357 13.40 17.37 -14.33
N TRP A 358 12.86 16.36 -15.03
CA TRP A 358 11.43 16.26 -15.34
C TRP A 358 10.55 16.26 -14.07
N ASN A 359 10.94 15.53 -13.03
CA ASN A 359 10.25 15.51 -11.74
C ASN A 359 10.20 16.91 -11.09
N THR A 360 11.30 17.65 -11.19
CA THR A 360 11.39 19.02 -10.67
C THR A 360 10.48 19.95 -11.46
N ASP A 361 10.54 19.86 -12.78
CA ASP A 361 9.77 20.70 -13.70
C ASP A 361 8.26 20.41 -13.60
N LEU A 362 7.86 19.14 -13.41
CA LEU A 362 6.45 18.76 -13.25
C LEU A 362 5.85 19.46 -12.03
N VAL A 363 6.50 19.31 -10.87
CA VAL A 363 5.99 19.90 -9.62
C VAL A 363 5.98 21.41 -9.71
N SER A 364 7.02 22.03 -10.29
CA SER A 364 7.09 23.47 -10.50
C SER A 364 5.95 23.97 -11.40
N TYR A 365 5.78 23.34 -12.57
CA TYR A 365 4.75 23.69 -13.55
C TYR A 365 3.34 23.56 -12.98
N LEU A 366 3.01 22.42 -12.36
CA LEU A 366 1.68 22.18 -11.78
C LEU A 366 1.42 23.09 -10.57
N SER A 367 2.45 23.41 -9.77
CA SER A 367 2.31 24.33 -8.63
C SER A 367 1.99 25.76 -9.09
N ALA A 368 2.46 26.15 -10.28
CA ALA A 368 2.15 27.44 -10.89
C ALA A 368 0.71 27.52 -11.46
N GLN A 369 0.00 26.39 -11.61
CA GLN A 369 -1.40 26.37 -12.06
C GLN A 369 -2.36 26.45 -10.86
N PRO A 370 -3.05 27.57 -10.60
CA PRO A 370 -3.84 27.77 -9.38
C PRO A 370 -5.05 26.85 -9.24
N ASP A 371 -5.58 26.37 -10.37
CA ASP A 371 -6.72 25.46 -10.51
C ASP A 371 -6.32 23.98 -10.49
N VAL A 372 -5.03 23.64 -10.64
CA VAL A 372 -4.55 22.26 -10.48
C VAL A 372 -4.42 21.91 -9.00
N MET A 373 -5.33 21.06 -8.51
CA MET A 373 -5.38 20.68 -7.10
C MET A 373 -4.33 19.63 -6.70
N GLY A 374 -3.80 18.88 -7.65
CA GLY A 374 -2.81 17.84 -7.34
C GLY A 374 -2.42 17.00 -8.53
N PHE A 375 -1.56 16.03 -8.26
CA PHE A 375 -1.21 14.98 -9.20
C PHE A 375 -1.04 13.64 -8.48
N VAL A 376 -1.25 12.55 -9.20
CA VAL A 376 -1.03 11.19 -8.71
C VAL A 376 0.10 10.56 -9.50
N TRP A 377 1.16 10.17 -8.80
CA TRP A 377 2.29 9.48 -9.43
C TRP A 377 1.98 8.00 -9.63
N PHE A 378 2.15 7.52 -10.85
CA PHE A 378 2.05 6.09 -11.17
C PHE A 378 3.36 5.38 -10.81
N HIS A 379 3.42 4.82 -9.60
CA HIS A 379 4.63 4.22 -9.01
C HIS A 379 4.69 2.71 -9.29
N MET A 380 4.96 2.33 -10.54
CA MET A 380 5.02 0.91 -10.92
C MET A 380 6.14 0.62 -11.93
N GLN A 381 6.68 -0.60 -11.89
CA GLN A 381 7.51 -1.13 -12.99
C GLN A 381 6.56 -1.81 -13.99
N LYS A 382 6.30 -1.18 -15.13
CA LYS A 382 5.36 -1.69 -16.13
C LYS A 382 5.94 -1.54 -17.54
N GLU A 383 5.31 -0.78 -18.42
CA GLU A 383 5.78 -0.56 -19.79
C GLU A 383 7.15 0.17 -19.81
N ALA A 384 7.37 1.03 -18.82
CA ALA A 384 8.68 1.56 -18.45
C ALA A 384 8.87 1.45 -16.92
N ASP A 385 10.05 1.84 -16.42
CA ASP A 385 10.25 2.03 -14.99
C ASP A 385 9.67 3.39 -14.55
N TRP A 386 8.38 3.40 -14.23
CA TRP A 386 7.64 4.58 -13.79
C TRP A 386 7.91 4.94 -12.31
N ARG A 387 8.65 4.12 -11.57
CA ARG A 387 8.82 4.34 -10.12
C ARG A 387 9.61 5.61 -9.83
N ILE A 388 9.29 6.24 -8.70
CA ILE A 388 10.00 7.43 -8.19
C ILE A 388 11.49 7.12 -8.00
N ASN A 389 11.80 5.90 -7.55
CA ASN A 389 13.15 5.39 -7.29
C ASN A 389 13.69 4.53 -8.44
N SER A 390 13.31 4.80 -9.70
CA SER A 390 14.01 4.24 -10.87
C SER A 390 15.49 4.62 -10.90
N SER A 391 15.85 5.73 -10.27
CA SER A 391 17.23 6.13 -9.95
C SER A 391 17.27 6.95 -8.66
N ASP A 392 18.44 7.01 -8.00
CA ASP A 392 18.65 7.86 -6.82
C ASP A 392 18.43 9.35 -7.14
N ALA A 393 18.82 9.77 -8.35
CA ALA A 393 18.61 11.13 -8.83
C ALA A 393 17.12 11.46 -8.99
N SER A 394 16.33 10.55 -9.56
CA SER A 394 14.87 10.70 -9.68
C SER A 394 14.23 10.84 -8.29
N ALA A 395 14.57 9.97 -7.34
CA ALA A 395 14.01 10.00 -5.99
C ALA A 395 14.39 11.28 -5.23
N ALA A 396 15.65 11.69 -5.27
CA ALA A 396 16.13 12.90 -4.62
C ALA A 396 15.48 14.17 -5.20
N ALA A 397 15.34 14.25 -6.52
CA ALA A 397 14.71 15.37 -7.19
C ALA A 397 13.20 15.45 -6.86
N PHE A 398 12.50 14.32 -6.90
CA PHE A 398 11.07 14.26 -6.57
C PHE A 398 10.80 14.76 -5.14
N LYS A 399 11.57 14.26 -4.16
CA LYS A 399 11.49 14.70 -2.77
C LYS A 399 11.77 16.20 -2.60
N SER A 400 12.81 16.69 -3.27
CA SER A 400 13.21 18.11 -3.19
C SER A 400 12.16 19.02 -3.81
N ALA A 401 11.56 18.62 -4.93
CA ALA A 401 10.51 19.36 -5.61
C ALA A 401 9.23 19.45 -4.77
N LEU A 402 8.81 18.33 -4.15
CA LEU A 402 7.69 18.30 -3.21
C LEU A 402 7.94 19.14 -1.95
N ALA A 403 9.18 19.24 -1.49
CA ALA A 403 9.51 20.14 -0.38
C ALA A 403 9.46 21.61 -0.81
N ALA A 404 9.97 21.94 -2.00
CA ALA A 404 10.02 23.31 -2.52
C ALA A 404 8.63 23.93 -2.73
N ARG A 405 7.66 23.17 -3.26
CA ARG A 405 6.27 23.66 -3.48
C ARG A 405 5.54 24.08 -2.20
N ARG A 406 6.04 23.71 -1.01
CA ARG A 406 5.43 24.09 0.27
C ARG A 406 5.78 25.51 0.69
N ALA A 407 6.83 26.08 0.11
CA ALA A 407 7.34 27.42 0.44
C ALA A 407 6.83 28.53 -0.50
N SER A 408 6.11 28.15 -1.56
CA SER A 408 5.59 29.02 -2.62
C SER A 408 4.15 29.43 -2.41
#